data_AF-A0A8B8LF07-F1
#
_entry.id   AF-A0A8B8LF07-F1
#
_cell.length_a   1.000
_cell.length_b   1.000
_cell.length_c   1.000
_cell.angle_alpha   90.00
_cell.angle_beta   90.00
_cell.angle_gamma   90.00
#
_symmetry.space_group_name_H-M   'P 1'
#
loop_
_entity.id
_entity.type
_entity.pdbx_description
1 polymer ?
#
loop_
_entity_poly.entity_id
_entity_poly.type
_entity_poly.pdbx_seq_one_letter_code
_entity_poly.pdbx_strand_id
1 'polypeptide(L)'
;MAITLNNGFKMPIIGFGVWRIQGNEIRDLIINAIKVGYRHFDCAADYKNEAEVGEALKEAFDSGLVKREELFITTKLWNSDHGHVLEACKDSLKKLKLNYLDLYLVHFPVAVRHTGVGTTDSPLADDGVLDIDTSISLETTWHAMEELVSLGLVRSIGISNYDIFLTRDCLAYSKIKPAVNQIETHPYFQRDSLVKFCQKHGICVTAHTPLGGAAANTEWFGSGCKIQKDYCSDCSSLGHSKEHCGHS
;
A
#
# COMPACT_ATOMS: atom_id res chain seq x y z
N MET A 1 16.18 -8.81 8.75
CA MET A 1 15.26 -9.97 8.69
C MET A 1 14.41 -9.84 7.42
N ALA A 2 14.26 -10.90 6.64
CA ALA A 2 13.56 -10.87 5.34
C ALA A 2 12.81 -12.19 5.09
N ILE A 3 11.72 -12.13 4.33
CA ILE A 3 10.96 -13.29 3.85
C ILE A 3 11.27 -13.56 2.38
N THR A 4 11.23 -14.83 1.96
CA THR A 4 11.34 -15.20 0.54
C THR A 4 9.97 -15.22 -0.10
N LEU A 5 9.78 -14.43 -1.15
CA LEU A 5 8.61 -14.47 -2.01
C LEU A 5 8.62 -15.73 -2.88
N ASN A 6 7.46 -16.12 -3.43
CA ASN A 6 7.33 -17.34 -4.24
C ASN A 6 8.14 -17.35 -5.55
N ASN A 7 8.64 -16.19 -5.98
CA ASN A 7 9.56 -16.01 -7.11
C ASN A 7 11.05 -15.92 -6.69
N GLY A 8 11.37 -16.17 -5.42
CA GLY A 8 12.74 -16.26 -4.91
C GLY A 8 13.34 -14.94 -4.39
N PHE A 9 12.76 -13.79 -4.71
CA PHE A 9 13.23 -12.50 -4.19
C PHE A 9 13.01 -12.37 -2.68
N LYS A 10 13.88 -11.60 -2.01
CA LYS A 10 13.83 -11.37 -0.56
C LYS A 10 13.17 -10.03 -0.29
N MET A 11 12.08 -10.04 0.49
CA MET A 11 11.38 -8.84 0.95
C MET A 11 11.68 -8.60 2.44
N PRO A 12 12.18 -7.41 2.84
CA PRO A 12 12.32 -7.08 4.26
C PRO A 12 10.96 -7.14 4.98
N ILE A 13 10.92 -7.79 6.14
CA ILE A 13 9.67 -8.05 6.87
C ILE A 13 9.04 -6.80 7.49
N ILE A 14 9.82 -5.73 7.63
CA ILE A 14 9.36 -4.42 8.09
C ILE A 14 9.59 -3.44 6.95
N GLY A 15 8.51 -2.80 6.51
CA GLY A 15 8.53 -1.72 5.54
C GLY A 15 8.06 -0.41 6.17
N PHE A 16 8.51 0.70 5.61
CA PHE A 16 8.07 2.04 5.97
C PHE A 16 6.97 2.50 5.01
N GLY A 17 5.73 2.62 5.50
CA GLY A 17 4.61 3.13 4.71
C GLY A 17 4.62 4.66 4.66
N VAL A 18 4.47 5.23 3.46
CA VAL A 18 4.51 6.70 3.26
C VAL A 18 3.13 7.34 3.05
N TRP A 19 2.06 6.62 3.34
CA TRP A 19 0.70 7.15 3.23
C TRP A 19 0.50 8.37 4.13
N ARG A 20 -0.11 9.44 3.57
CA ARG A 20 -0.41 10.73 4.23
C ARG A 20 0.80 11.53 4.72
N ILE A 21 2.01 11.19 4.29
CA ILE A 21 3.18 12.04 4.53
C ILE A 21 3.22 13.09 3.41
N GLN A 22 3.19 14.37 3.79
CA GLN A 22 3.09 15.49 2.85
C GLN A 22 4.31 16.42 2.94
N GLY A 23 4.61 17.07 1.82
CA GLY A 23 5.58 18.15 1.74
C GLY A 23 7.02 17.72 2.04
N ASN A 24 7.81 18.68 2.53
CA ASN A 24 9.25 18.53 2.69
C ASN A 24 9.67 17.48 3.74
N GLU A 25 8.75 17.08 4.62
CA GLU A 25 9.03 16.10 5.68
C GLU A 25 9.36 14.72 5.13
N ILE A 26 8.81 14.36 3.97
CA ILE A 26 9.03 13.04 3.36
C ILE A 26 10.50 12.81 3.03
N ARG A 27 11.22 13.86 2.60
CA ARG A 27 12.65 13.77 2.28
C ARG A 27 13.45 13.36 3.52
N ASP A 28 13.35 14.14 4.59
CA ASP A 28 14.11 13.88 5.81
C ASP A 28 13.72 12.54 6.45
N LEU A 29 12.45 12.19 6.36
CA LEU A 29 11.92 10.94 6.89
C LEU A 29 12.46 9.71 6.13
N ILE A 30 12.51 9.74 4.80
CA ILE A 30 13.11 8.66 4.00
C ILE A 30 14.61 8.54 4.32
N ILE A 31 15.35 9.65 4.33
CA ILE A 31 16.79 9.65 4.64
C ILE A 31 17.06 9.09 6.04
N ASN A 32 16.29 9.52 7.04
CA ASN A 32 16.43 9.04 8.41
C ASN A 32 16.02 7.56 8.55
N ALA A 33 14.97 7.11 7.86
CA ALA A 33 14.58 5.71 7.84
C ALA A 33 15.72 4.83 7.28
N ILE A 34 16.37 5.25 6.19
CA ILE A 34 17.53 4.55 5.62
C ILE A 34 18.68 4.49 6.64
N LYS A 35 19.00 5.60 7.31
CA LYS A 35 20.04 5.68 8.35
C LYS A 35 19.77 4.76 9.54
N VAL A 36 18.51 4.63 9.96
CA VAL A 36 18.09 3.74 11.06
C VAL A 36 18.08 2.26 10.64
N GLY A 37 18.11 1.99 9.33
CA GLY A 37 18.27 0.64 8.78
C GLY A 37 17.06 0.10 8.02
N TYR A 38 16.04 0.93 7.75
CA TYR A 38 14.96 0.53 6.85
C TYR A 38 15.51 0.29 5.45
N ARG A 39 15.03 -0.79 4.83
CA ARG A 39 15.38 -1.20 3.47
C ARG A 39 14.14 -1.52 2.63
N HIS A 40 12.95 -1.21 3.13
CA HIS A 40 11.68 -1.42 2.42
C HIS A 40 10.80 -0.18 2.60
N PHE A 41 10.36 0.39 1.47
CA PHE A 41 9.45 1.54 1.42
C PHE A 41 8.19 1.17 0.66
N ASP A 42 7.04 1.40 1.28
CA ASP A 42 5.71 1.14 0.70
C ASP A 42 5.04 2.46 0.28
N CYS A 43 4.95 2.65 -1.04
CA CYS A 43 4.35 3.79 -1.71
C CYS A 43 3.04 3.36 -2.39
N ALA A 44 2.35 4.31 -3.02
CA ALA A 44 1.30 4.05 -4.00
C ALA A 44 1.14 5.30 -4.89
N ALA A 45 0.71 5.13 -6.14
CA ALA A 45 0.40 6.26 -7.01
C ALA A 45 -0.63 7.22 -6.37
N ASP A 46 -1.60 6.66 -5.66
CA ASP A 46 -2.68 7.41 -5.01
C ASP A 46 -2.23 8.24 -3.80
N TYR A 47 -1.05 7.96 -3.24
CA TYR A 47 -0.56 8.73 -2.09
C TYR A 47 -0.08 10.13 -2.50
N LYS A 48 0.00 10.40 -3.81
CA LYS A 48 0.40 11.69 -4.40
C LYS A 48 1.75 12.22 -3.94
N ASN A 49 2.63 11.33 -3.48
CA ASN A 49 3.94 11.70 -2.94
C ASN A 49 5.11 10.89 -3.52
N GLU A 50 4.88 10.12 -4.60
CA GLU A 50 5.93 9.33 -5.26
C GLU A 50 7.07 10.18 -5.82
N ALA A 51 6.78 11.42 -6.26
CA ALA A 51 7.80 12.31 -6.81
C ALA A 51 8.79 12.75 -5.73
N GLU A 52 8.28 13.11 -4.56
CA GLU A 52 9.06 13.53 -3.42
C GLU A 52 9.86 12.37 -2.81
N VAL A 53 9.26 11.16 -2.76
CA VAL A 53 10.02 9.94 -2.44
C VAL A 53 11.15 9.74 -3.45
N GLY A 54 10.88 9.94 -4.74
CA GLY A 54 11.88 9.80 -5.81
C GLY A 54 13.07 10.75 -5.66
N GLU A 55 12.83 12.01 -5.28
CA GLU A 55 13.92 12.95 -4.97
C GLU A 55 14.76 12.48 -3.76
N ALA A 56 14.11 12.00 -2.70
CA ALA A 56 14.79 11.51 -1.50
C ALA A 56 15.62 10.24 -1.78
N LEU A 57 15.09 9.32 -2.59
CA LEU A 57 15.81 8.13 -3.03
C LEU A 57 17.01 8.51 -3.89
N LYS A 58 16.83 9.43 -4.84
CA LYS A 58 17.94 9.93 -5.67
C LYS A 58 19.04 10.54 -4.81
N GLU A 59 18.71 11.38 -3.84
CA GLU A 59 19.69 11.95 -2.90
C GLU A 59 20.42 10.86 -2.11
N ALA A 60 19.69 9.86 -1.61
CA ALA A 60 20.29 8.74 -0.87
C ALA A 60 21.28 7.94 -1.74
N PHE A 61 20.97 7.76 -3.03
CA PHE A 61 21.86 7.09 -3.98
C PHE A 61 23.08 7.95 -4.34
N ASP A 62 22.85 9.23 -4.68
CA ASP A 62 23.91 10.16 -5.08
C ASP A 62 24.92 10.41 -3.94
N SER A 63 24.45 10.44 -2.69
CA SER A 63 25.30 10.59 -1.50
C SER A 63 26.02 9.29 -1.09
N GLY A 64 25.70 8.16 -1.72
CA GLY A 64 26.23 6.85 -1.36
C GLY A 64 25.71 6.30 -0.01
N LEU A 65 24.61 6.86 0.52
CA LEU A 65 24.00 6.41 1.77
C LEU A 65 23.50 4.95 1.65
N VAL A 66 23.03 4.57 0.46
CA VAL A 66 22.56 3.23 0.13
C VAL A 66 22.62 3.01 -1.38
N LYS A 67 22.72 1.77 -1.84
CA LYS A 67 22.57 1.41 -3.26
C LYS A 67 21.14 1.02 -3.59
N ARG A 68 20.74 1.16 -4.86
CA ARG A 68 19.37 0.81 -5.31
C ARG A 68 19.01 -0.63 -4.99
N GLU A 69 19.92 -1.58 -5.20
CA GLU A 69 19.72 -3.01 -4.97
C GLU A 69 19.62 -3.41 -3.49
N GLU A 70 19.97 -2.51 -2.56
CA GLU A 70 19.79 -2.72 -1.13
C GLU A 70 18.37 -2.33 -0.66
N LEU A 71 17.62 -1.58 -1.47
CA LEU A 71 16.26 -1.17 -1.18
C LEU A 71 15.23 -2.07 -1.86
N PHE A 72 14.12 -2.30 -1.18
CA PHE A 72 12.91 -2.93 -1.68
C PHE A 72 11.82 -1.86 -1.81
N ILE A 73 11.48 -1.48 -3.03
CA ILE A 73 10.49 -0.43 -3.29
C ILE A 73 9.19 -1.06 -3.78
N THR A 74 8.11 -0.79 -3.03
CA THR A 74 6.74 -1.19 -3.35
C THR A 74 5.95 0.03 -3.80
N THR A 75 5.20 -0.07 -4.90
CA THR A 75 4.12 0.89 -5.23
C THR A 75 2.92 0.16 -5.84
N LYS A 76 1.85 0.88 -6.17
CA LYS A 76 0.54 0.29 -6.45
C LYS A 76 -0.17 0.97 -7.63
N LEU A 77 -0.79 0.15 -8.46
CA LEU A 77 -1.71 0.52 -9.53
C LEU A 77 -3.03 1.00 -8.94
N TRP A 78 -3.48 2.20 -9.30
CA TRP A 78 -4.77 2.72 -8.85
C TRP A 78 -5.96 2.23 -9.71
N ASN A 79 -7.15 2.33 -9.14
CA ASN A 79 -8.41 1.79 -9.66
C ASN A 79 -8.76 2.33 -11.06
N SER A 80 -8.47 3.60 -11.32
CA SER A 80 -8.73 4.26 -12.62
C SER A 80 -7.81 3.78 -13.74
N ASP A 81 -6.76 3.02 -13.41
CA ASP A 81 -5.69 2.63 -14.34
C ASP A 81 -5.66 1.12 -14.62
N HIS A 82 -6.70 0.36 -14.25
CA HIS A 82 -6.80 -1.08 -14.48
C HIS A 82 -6.66 -1.52 -15.96
N GLY A 83 -6.99 -0.64 -16.90
CA GLY A 83 -6.77 -0.82 -18.35
C GLY A 83 -5.50 -0.18 -18.91
N HIS A 84 -4.70 0.48 -18.07
CA HIS A 84 -3.51 1.28 -18.45
C HIS A 84 -2.31 0.94 -17.57
N VAL A 85 -2.15 -0.35 -17.28
CA VAL A 85 -1.20 -0.87 -16.28
C VAL A 85 0.26 -0.52 -16.61
N LEU A 86 0.65 -0.63 -17.89
CA LEU A 86 2.01 -0.33 -18.33
C LEU A 86 2.33 1.16 -18.21
N GLU A 87 1.40 2.01 -18.62
CA GLU A 87 1.51 3.46 -18.55
C GLU A 87 1.60 3.93 -17.09
N ALA A 88 0.72 3.41 -16.22
CA ALA A 88 0.73 3.73 -14.79
C ALA A 88 2.01 3.26 -14.10
N CYS A 89 2.50 2.05 -14.41
CA CYS A 89 3.78 1.57 -13.87
C CYS A 89 4.95 2.48 -14.31
N LYS A 90 4.98 2.90 -15.59
CA LYS A 90 6.02 3.80 -16.10
C LYS A 90 5.95 5.19 -15.47
N ASP A 91 4.74 5.69 -15.21
CA ASP A 91 4.55 6.96 -14.52
C ASP A 91 5.08 6.91 -13.07
N SER A 92 4.74 5.86 -12.31
CA SER A 92 5.31 5.65 -10.97
C SER A 92 6.83 5.50 -10.99
N LEU A 93 7.40 4.73 -11.92
CA LEU A 93 8.86 4.60 -12.09
C LEU A 93 9.52 5.95 -12.36
N LYS A 94 8.92 6.78 -13.22
CA LYS A 94 9.40 8.13 -13.53
C LYS A 94 9.36 9.03 -12.29
N LYS A 95 8.26 9.05 -11.54
CA LYS A 95 8.11 9.85 -10.31
C LYS A 95 9.10 9.40 -9.25
N LEU A 96 9.24 8.10 -9.01
CA LEU A 96 10.19 7.52 -8.07
C LEU A 96 11.65 7.60 -8.54
N LYS A 97 11.90 7.98 -9.79
CA LYS A 97 13.23 8.03 -10.43
C LYS A 97 13.95 6.68 -10.42
N LEU A 98 13.21 5.61 -10.70
CA LEU A 98 13.70 4.24 -10.69
C LEU A 98 13.61 3.61 -12.08
N ASN A 99 14.48 2.64 -12.33
CA ASN A 99 14.44 1.81 -13.54
C ASN A 99 13.59 0.53 -13.36
N TYR A 100 13.36 0.10 -12.11
CA TYR A 100 12.53 -1.04 -11.78
C TYR A 100 11.91 -0.91 -10.37
N LEU A 101 10.80 -1.62 -10.15
CA LEU A 101 10.16 -1.81 -8.85
C LEU A 101 10.46 -3.21 -8.30
N ASP A 102 10.57 -3.35 -6.98
CA ASP A 102 10.72 -4.67 -6.36
C ASP A 102 9.36 -5.36 -6.23
N LEU A 103 8.31 -4.59 -5.94
CA LEU A 103 6.93 -5.06 -5.86
C LEU A 103 5.95 -4.03 -6.46
N TYR A 104 5.06 -4.48 -7.33
CA TYR A 104 3.94 -3.67 -7.83
C TYR A 104 2.61 -4.36 -7.51
N LEU A 105 1.69 -3.65 -6.87
CA LEU A 105 0.42 -4.21 -6.41
C LEU A 105 -0.76 -3.66 -7.18
N VAL A 106 -1.76 -4.49 -7.46
CA VAL A 106 -3.12 -3.98 -7.74
C VAL A 106 -3.69 -3.44 -6.43
N HIS A 107 -3.97 -2.13 -6.33
CA HIS A 107 -4.27 -1.49 -5.04
C HIS A 107 -5.64 -1.92 -4.48
N PHE A 108 -6.67 -1.97 -5.31
CA PHE A 108 -7.97 -2.55 -4.95
C PHE A 108 -8.53 -3.39 -6.11
N PRO A 109 -9.37 -4.40 -5.83
CA PRO A 109 -10.01 -5.23 -6.85
C PRO A 109 -11.22 -4.55 -7.52
N VAL A 110 -11.09 -3.30 -7.95
CA VAL A 110 -12.20 -2.56 -8.58
C VAL A 110 -11.68 -1.64 -9.67
N ALA A 111 -12.02 -1.96 -10.92
CA ALA A 111 -11.78 -1.06 -12.04
C ALA A 111 -12.82 0.06 -12.02
N VAL A 112 -12.38 1.30 -12.11
CA VAL A 112 -13.27 2.47 -12.26
C VAL A 112 -12.95 3.17 -13.57
N ARG A 113 -13.88 4.03 -14.03
CA ARG A 113 -13.69 4.81 -15.24
C ARG A 113 -12.33 5.50 -15.25
N HIS A 114 -11.62 5.40 -16.37
CA HIS A 114 -10.31 6.02 -16.51
C HIS A 114 -10.37 7.54 -16.41
N THR A 115 -9.44 8.13 -15.66
CA THR A 115 -9.35 9.58 -15.39
C THR A 115 -8.02 10.17 -15.84
N GLY A 116 -7.24 9.44 -16.63
CA GLY A 116 -5.87 9.82 -17.00
C GLY A 116 -4.85 9.22 -16.05
N VAL A 117 -3.74 8.74 -16.61
CA VAL A 117 -2.67 8.09 -15.85
C VAL A 117 -2.09 9.04 -14.80
N GLY A 118 -2.00 8.56 -13.56
CA GLY A 118 -1.40 9.29 -12.44
C GLY A 118 -2.31 10.34 -11.78
N THR A 119 -3.54 10.53 -12.28
CA THR A 119 -4.56 11.39 -11.62
C THR A 119 -5.20 10.70 -10.43
N THR A 120 -5.23 9.37 -10.42
CA THR A 120 -5.74 8.51 -9.33
C THR A 120 -7.07 8.95 -8.74
N ASP A 121 -7.94 9.53 -9.55
CA ASP A 121 -9.26 9.94 -9.10
C ASP A 121 -10.16 8.71 -8.90
N SER A 122 -11.18 8.87 -8.05
CA SER A 122 -12.28 7.89 -7.89
C SER A 122 -13.56 8.53 -8.41
N PRO A 123 -13.79 8.51 -9.74
CA PRO A 123 -14.91 9.23 -10.34
C PRO A 123 -16.26 8.68 -9.87
N LEU A 124 -17.22 9.57 -9.68
CA LEU A 124 -18.62 9.22 -9.45
C LEU A 124 -19.42 9.38 -10.74
N ALA A 125 -20.43 8.54 -10.92
CA ALA A 125 -21.45 8.68 -11.94
C ALA A 125 -22.46 9.78 -11.55
N ASP A 126 -23.40 10.10 -12.44
CA ASP A 126 -24.39 11.16 -12.24
C ASP A 126 -25.28 10.96 -11.00
N ASP A 127 -25.43 9.73 -10.53
CA ASP A 127 -26.18 9.35 -9.33
C ASP A 127 -25.36 9.44 -8.03
N GLY A 128 -24.09 9.85 -8.12
CA GLY A 128 -23.17 9.95 -6.98
C GLY A 128 -22.57 8.63 -6.52
N VAL A 129 -22.79 7.52 -7.23
CA VAL A 129 -22.16 6.22 -6.97
C VAL A 129 -20.82 6.14 -7.71
N LEU A 130 -19.86 5.39 -7.18
CA LEU A 130 -18.58 5.15 -7.85
C LEU A 130 -18.80 4.60 -9.26
N ASP A 131 -18.17 5.24 -10.25
CA ASP A 131 -18.29 4.91 -11.67
C ASP A 131 -17.41 3.70 -12.00
N ILE A 132 -17.92 2.51 -11.68
CA ILE A 132 -17.23 1.22 -11.87
C ILE A 132 -17.25 0.84 -13.35
N ASP A 133 -16.06 0.59 -13.91
CA ASP A 133 -15.92 0.08 -15.27
C ASP A 133 -16.09 -1.44 -15.26
N THR A 134 -17.23 -1.91 -15.76
CA THR A 134 -17.57 -3.34 -15.82
C THR A 134 -17.01 -4.05 -17.06
N SER A 135 -16.34 -3.32 -17.96
CA SER A 135 -15.74 -3.88 -19.19
C SER A 135 -14.33 -4.44 -18.97
N ILE A 136 -13.66 -4.04 -17.89
CA ILE A 136 -12.30 -4.48 -17.54
C ILE A 136 -12.36 -5.51 -16.41
N SER A 137 -12.00 -6.76 -16.72
CA SER A 137 -11.90 -7.81 -15.70
C SER A 137 -10.59 -7.71 -14.91
N LEU A 138 -10.60 -8.22 -13.68
CA LEU A 138 -9.38 -8.34 -12.86
C LEU A 138 -8.35 -9.30 -13.47
N GLU A 139 -8.79 -10.27 -14.27
CA GLU A 139 -7.91 -11.16 -15.05
C GLU A 139 -7.14 -10.38 -16.12
N THR A 140 -7.83 -9.50 -16.87
CA THR A 140 -7.19 -8.62 -17.85
C THR A 140 -6.14 -7.72 -17.19
N THR A 141 -6.47 -7.10 -16.06
CA THR A 141 -5.50 -6.30 -15.29
C THR A 141 -4.31 -7.15 -14.85
N TRP A 142 -4.55 -8.37 -14.35
CA TRP A 142 -3.48 -9.24 -13.87
C TRP A 142 -2.53 -9.67 -14.98
N HIS A 143 -3.03 -10.04 -16.16
CA HIS A 143 -2.17 -10.37 -17.30
C HIS A 143 -1.31 -9.19 -17.75
N ALA A 144 -1.83 -7.97 -17.66
CA ALA A 144 -1.01 -6.77 -17.91
C ALA A 144 0.06 -6.57 -16.80
N MET A 145 -0.24 -6.91 -15.54
CA MET A 145 0.77 -6.94 -14.47
C MET A 145 1.87 -7.98 -14.74
N GLU A 146 1.52 -9.15 -15.26
CA GLU A 146 2.47 -10.21 -15.65
C GLU A 146 3.41 -9.74 -16.77
N GLU A 147 2.90 -8.95 -17.72
CA GLU A 147 3.70 -8.35 -18.79
C GLU A 147 4.80 -7.44 -18.22
N LEU A 148 4.53 -6.67 -17.17
CA LEU A 148 5.53 -5.81 -16.52
C LEU A 148 6.75 -6.59 -16.02
N VAL A 149 6.53 -7.83 -15.55
CA VAL A 149 7.61 -8.73 -15.12
C VAL A 149 8.43 -9.17 -16.32
N SER A 150 7.78 -9.54 -17.43
CA SER A 150 8.48 -9.94 -18.66
C SER A 150 9.31 -8.80 -19.27
N LEU A 151 8.85 -7.55 -19.11
CA LEU A 151 9.56 -6.34 -19.53
C LEU A 151 10.70 -5.94 -18.57
N GLY A 152 10.84 -6.59 -17.42
CA GLY A 152 11.85 -6.27 -16.41
C GLY A 152 11.59 -4.97 -15.63
N LEU A 153 10.39 -4.39 -15.76
CA LEU A 153 10.00 -3.16 -15.05
C LEU A 153 9.69 -3.45 -13.57
N VAL A 154 9.27 -4.68 -13.27
CA VAL A 154 8.88 -5.11 -11.93
C VAL A 154 9.45 -6.50 -11.63
N ARG A 155 10.04 -6.69 -10.46
CA ARG A 155 10.56 -8.01 -10.03
C ARG A 155 9.45 -8.95 -9.55
N SER A 156 8.51 -8.42 -8.77
CA SER A 156 7.40 -9.17 -8.18
C SER A 156 6.09 -8.41 -8.34
N ILE A 157 5.02 -9.12 -8.63
CA ILE A 157 3.66 -8.54 -8.67
C ILE A 157 2.81 -9.13 -7.56
N GLY A 158 1.84 -8.36 -7.08
CA GLY A 158 0.95 -8.78 -6.02
C GLY A 158 -0.39 -8.07 -6.07
N ILE A 159 -1.21 -8.37 -5.08
CA ILE A 159 -2.56 -7.83 -4.90
C ILE A 159 -2.66 -7.12 -3.57
N SER A 160 -3.61 -6.20 -3.44
CA SER A 160 -3.93 -5.54 -2.19
C SER A 160 -5.45 -5.48 -2.03
N ASN A 161 -5.92 -5.67 -0.79
CA ASN A 161 -7.35 -5.65 -0.45
C ASN A 161 -8.18 -6.76 -1.13
N TYR A 162 -7.55 -7.86 -1.55
CA TYR A 162 -8.25 -9.02 -2.08
C TYR A 162 -8.71 -9.94 -0.94
N ASP A 163 -9.96 -10.41 -1.01
CA ASP A 163 -10.49 -11.43 -0.11
C ASP A 163 -10.14 -12.86 -0.58
N ILE A 164 -10.70 -13.88 0.09
CA ILE A 164 -10.41 -15.28 -0.23
C ILE A 164 -10.89 -15.65 -1.64
N PHE A 165 -12.09 -15.20 -2.02
CA PHE A 165 -12.67 -15.54 -3.32
C PHE A 165 -11.87 -14.88 -4.43
N LEU A 166 -11.64 -13.58 -4.34
CA LEU A 166 -10.85 -12.85 -5.33
C LEU A 166 -9.40 -13.35 -5.40
N THR A 167 -8.79 -13.72 -4.26
CA THR A 167 -7.45 -14.34 -4.27
C THR A 167 -7.46 -15.70 -4.96
N ARG A 168 -8.51 -16.51 -4.75
CA ARG A 168 -8.70 -17.79 -5.45
C ARG A 168 -8.92 -17.60 -6.94
N ASP A 169 -9.66 -16.58 -7.34
CA ASP A 169 -9.85 -16.20 -8.74
C ASP A 169 -8.51 -15.82 -9.37
N CYS A 170 -7.77 -14.92 -8.72
CA CYS A 170 -6.43 -14.52 -9.14
C CYS A 170 -5.50 -15.71 -9.36
N LEU A 171 -5.44 -16.64 -8.41
CA LEU A 171 -4.64 -17.86 -8.54
C LEU A 171 -5.05 -18.75 -9.73
N ALA A 172 -6.33 -18.74 -10.12
CA ALA A 172 -6.84 -19.61 -11.18
C ALA A 172 -6.42 -19.15 -12.58
N TYR A 173 -6.39 -17.83 -12.82
CA TYR A 173 -5.97 -17.27 -14.12
C TYR A 173 -4.48 -16.87 -14.17
N SER A 174 -3.78 -16.82 -13.03
CA SER A 174 -2.35 -16.45 -12.96
C SER A 174 -1.44 -17.42 -13.69
N LYS A 175 -0.59 -16.90 -14.58
CA LYS A 175 0.66 -17.54 -15.02
C LYS A 175 1.78 -17.27 -14.01
N ILE A 176 1.86 -16.05 -13.49
CA ILE A 176 2.71 -15.64 -12.37
C ILE A 176 1.82 -15.45 -11.15
N LYS A 177 2.01 -16.28 -10.13
CA LYS A 177 1.22 -16.19 -8.90
C LYS A 177 1.50 -14.85 -8.19
N PRO A 178 0.48 -14.21 -7.56
CA PRO A 178 0.73 -13.05 -6.71
C PRO A 178 1.75 -13.40 -5.62
N ALA A 179 2.81 -12.60 -5.51
CA ALA A 179 3.84 -12.78 -4.50
C ALA A 179 3.36 -12.34 -3.11
N VAL A 180 2.51 -11.32 -3.07
CA VAL A 180 2.00 -10.67 -1.85
C VAL A 180 0.51 -10.40 -1.99
N ASN A 181 -0.24 -10.57 -0.89
CA ASN A 181 -1.53 -9.92 -0.67
C ASN A 181 -1.38 -8.94 0.49
N GLN A 182 -1.45 -7.63 0.22
CA GLN A 182 -1.39 -6.58 1.24
C GLN A 182 -2.80 -6.28 1.75
N ILE A 183 -3.05 -6.46 3.05
CA ILE A 183 -4.39 -6.33 3.66
C ILE A 183 -4.33 -5.64 5.02
N GLU A 184 -5.46 -5.06 5.43
CA GLU A 184 -5.64 -4.61 6.80
C GLU A 184 -5.70 -5.83 7.71
N THR A 185 -4.73 -5.95 8.61
CA THR A 185 -4.76 -6.96 9.66
C THR A 185 -3.92 -6.50 10.85
N HIS A 186 -4.48 -6.60 12.03
CA HIS A 186 -3.87 -6.17 13.30
C HIS A 186 -4.59 -6.87 14.47
N PRO A 187 -4.12 -6.75 15.73
CA PRO A 187 -4.71 -7.50 16.84
C PRO A 187 -6.23 -7.35 17.01
N TYR A 188 -6.80 -6.18 16.66
CA TYR A 188 -8.24 -5.91 16.68
C TYR A 188 -9.03 -6.34 15.43
N PHE A 189 -8.37 -6.66 14.32
CA PHE A 189 -9.01 -7.06 13.08
C PHE A 189 -8.16 -8.15 12.41
N GLN A 190 -8.33 -9.38 12.89
CA GLN A 190 -7.55 -10.52 12.43
C GLN A 190 -8.23 -11.18 11.23
N ARG A 191 -7.46 -11.40 10.16
CA ARG A 191 -7.94 -11.99 8.90
C ARG A 191 -7.53 -13.46 8.78
N ASP A 192 -7.62 -14.23 9.87
CA ASP A 192 -7.02 -15.57 10.02
C ASP A 192 -7.22 -16.52 8.83
N SER A 193 -8.45 -16.69 8.36
CA SER A 193 -8.75 -17.59 7.24
C SER A 193 -8.07 -17.13 5.95
N LEU A 194 -8.05 -15.82 5.69
CA LEU A 194 -7.40 -15.24 4.52
C LEU A 194 -5.87 -15.35 4.64
N VAL A 195 -5.30 -15.08 5.81
CA VAL A 195 -3.86 -15.21 6.06
C VAL A 195 -3.40 -16.66 5.84
N LYS A 196 -4.10 -17.63 6.43
CA LYS A 196 -3.80 -19.06 6.26
C LYS A 196 -3.97 -19.49 4.81
N PHE A 197 -5.00 -18.99 4.12
CA PHE A 197 -5.20 -19.27 2.70
C PHE A 197 -4.03 -18.76 1.85
N CYS A 198 -3.65 -17.48 1.99
CA CYS A 198 -2.50 -16.90 1.29
C CYS A 198 -1.23 -17.71 1.54
N GLN A 199 -0.89 -17.99 2.80
CA GLN A 199 0.31 -18.74 3.17
C GLN A 199 0.32 -20.16 2.59
N LYS A 200 -0.82 -20.87 2.63
CA LYS A 200 -0.96 -22.22 2.05
C LYS A 200 -0.67 -22.22 0.55
N HIS A 201 -0.98 -21.14 -0.15
CA HIS A 201 -0.78 -21.00 -1.60
C HIS A 201 0.53 -20.28 -1.97
N GLY A 202 1.43 -20.05 -1.00
CA GLY A 202 2.73 -19.42 -1.23
C GLY A 202 2.65 -17.90 -1.46
N ILE A 203 1.58 -17.25 -1.00
CA ILE A 203 1.40 -15.80 -1.08
C ILE A 203 1.77 -15.22 0.28
N CYS A 204 2.73 -14.29 0.31
CA CYS A 204 3.07 -13.58 1.53
C CYS A 204 1.97 -12.58 1.90
N VAL A 205 1.73 -12.37 3.18
CA VAL A 205 0.79 -11.35 3.66
C VAL A 205 1.58 -10.17 4.19
N THR A 206 1.29 -8.98 3.66
CA THR A 206 1.77 -7.72 4.22
C THR A 206 0.63 -7.06 4.97
N ALA A 207 0.82 -6.80 6.26
CA ALA A 207 -0.15 -6.07 7.07
C ALA A 207 0.02 -4.57 6.83
N HIS A 208 -0.95 -3.92 6.19
CA HIS A 208 -1.08 -2.48 6.29
C HIS A 208 -1.91 -2.11 7.53
N THR A 209 -1.79 -0.87 7.98
CA THR A 209 -2.44 -0.40 9.21
C THR A 209 -2.18 -1.30 10.43
N PRO A 210 -0.94 -1.80 10.65
CA PRO A 210 -0.67 -2.85 11.66
C PRO A 210 -0.95 -2.40 13.11
N LEU A 211 -1.08 -1.09 13.34
CA LEU A 211 -1.39 -0.48 14.65
C LEU A 211 -2.84 0.07 14.74
N GLY A 212 -3.72 -0.28 13.80
CA GLY A 212 -5.15 0.08 13.85
C GLY A 212 -5.50 1.50 13.38
N GLY A 213 -4.57 2.19 12.70
CA GLY A 213 -4.89 3.40 11.92
C GLY A 213 -5.14 4.68 12.70
N ALA A 214 -5.13 4.62 14.04
CA ALA A 214 -5.35 5.77 14.93
C ALA A 214 -6.54 6.65 14.48
N ALA A 215 -6.45 7.98 14.63
CA ALA A 215 -7.50 8.92 14.22
C ALA A 215 -7.80 8.90 12.71
N ALA A 216 -6.84 8.47 11.87
CA ALA A 216 -6.95 8.49 10.41
C ALA A 216 -8.02 7.52 9.87
N ASN A 217 -8.27 6.40 10.55
CA ASN A 217 -9.34 5.47 10.17
C ASN A 217 -10.72 5.96 10.62
N THR A 218 -10.81 6.69 11.74
CA THR A 218 -12.08 7.18 12.28
C THR A 218 -12.78 8.18 11.35
N GLU A 219 -12.01 9.03 10.65
CA GLU A 219 -12.54 10.03 9.72
C GLU A 219 -13.16 9.43 8.45
N TRP A 220 -12.62 8.30 7.96
CA TRP A 220 -13.00 7.74 6.65
C TRP A 220 -13.84 6.46 6.74
N PHE A 221 -13.62 5.64 7.76
CA PHE A 221 -14.28 4.34 7.93
C PHE A 221 -15.19 4.28 9.18
N GLY A 222 -15.24 5.36 9.97
CA GLY A 222 -15.90 5.38 11.28
C GLY A 222 -15.10 4.64 12.36
N SER A 223 -15.42 4.88 13.64
CA SER A 223 -14.73 4.18 14.73
C SER A 223 -15.19 2.72 14.85
N GLY A 224 -14.27 1.77 14.67
CA GLY A 224 -14.51 0.36 15.02
C GLY A 224 -14.57 0.10 16.54
N CYS A 225 -14.18 1.11 17.34
CA CYS A 225 -14.14 1.02 18.79
C CYS A 225 -15.44 1.56 19.42
N LYS A 226 -16.31 0.66 19.88
CA LYS A 226 -17.50 1.04 20.68
C LYS A 226 -17.17 1.73 22.01
N ILE A 227 -15.91 1.65 22.47
CA ILE A 227 -15.48 2.17 23.79
C ILE A 227 -15.33 3.70 23.77
N GLN A 228 -15.21 4.33 22.60
CA GLN A 228 -14.93 5.76 22.52
C GLN A 228 -16.17 6.66 22.65
N LYS A 229 -17.38 6.11 22.48
CA LYS A 229 -18.62 6.90 22.59
C LYS A 229 -18.96 7.31 24.04
N ASP A 230 -18.51 6.54 25.03
CA ASP A 230 -18.98 6.72 26.41
C ASP A 230 -17.99 7.48 27.31
N TYR A 231 -16.75 7.72 26.86
CA TYR A 231 -15.70 8.36 27.69
C TYR A 231 -15.23 9.74 27.23
N CYS A 232 -15.58 10.16 26.00
CA CYS A 232 -15.07 11.44 25.47
C CYS A 232 -16.02 12.63 25.71
N SER A 233 -17.22 12.40 26.21
CA SER A 233 -18.21 13.44 26.54
C SER A 233 -18.06 14.08 27.91
N ASP A 234 -17.24 13.51 28.81
CA ASP A 234 -17.12 13.99 30.21
C ASP A 234 -15.87 14.84 30.50
N CYS A 235 -14.92 14.93 29.57
CA CYS A 235 -13.71 15.76 29.78
C CYS A 235 -13.87 17.22 29.34
N SER A 236 -14.97 17.60 28.69
CA SER A 236 -15.24 18.98 28.25
C SER A 236 -16.16 19.77 29.20
N SER A 237 -16.70 19.14 30.25
CA SER A 237 -17.68 19.75 31.16
C SER A 237 -17.18 20.03 32.58
N LEU A 238 -15.97 19.61 32.95
CA LEU A 238 -15.43 19.83 34.29
C LEU A 238 -14.29 20.85 34.28
N GLY A 239 -14.68 22.13 34.27
CA GLY A 239 -13.81 23.20 34.74
C GLY A 239 -13.63 23.08 36.24
N HIS A 240 -12.58 22.39 36.70
CA HIS A 240 -12.11 22.51 38.08
C HIS A 240 -10.58 22.48 38.18
N SER A 241 -10.13 23.31 39.11
CA SER A 241 -8.77 23.68 39.51
C SER A 241 -7.82 22.51 39.78
N LYS A 242 -6.53 22.77 39.54
CA LYS A 242 -5.39 22.05 40.11
C LYS A 242 -5.62 21.77 41.60
N GLU A 243 -5.59 20.51 42.02
CA GLU A 243 -4.94 20.04 43.26
C GLU A 243 -5.12 18.52 43.47
N HIS A 244 -3.98 17.85 43.72
CA HIS A 244 -3.79 16.66 44.57
C HIS A 244 -4.28 15.24 44.19
N CYS A 245 -3.40 14.29 44.58
CA CYS A 245 -3.52 12.83 44.71
C CYS A 245 -3.38 12.01 43.41
N GLY A 246 -2.51 11.01 43.29
CA GLY A 246 -1.73 10.25 44.28
C GLY A 246 -2.00 8.75 44.07
N HIS A 247 -0.94 7.99 43.73
CA HIS A 247 -0.77 6.53 43.84
C HIS A 247 -1.97 5.60 43.71
N SER A 248 -1.97 4.77 42.65
CA SER A 248 -1.87 3.29 42.73
C SER A 248 -1.88 2.70 41.32
#